data_AF-A0A1V4SV61-F1
#
_entry.id   AF-A0A1V4SV61-F1
#
_cell.length_a   1.000
_cell.length_b   1.000
_cell.length_c   1.000
_cell.angle_alpha   90.00
_cell.angle_beta   90.00
_cell.angle_gamma   90.00
#
_symmetry.space_group_name_H-M   'P 1'
#
loop_
_entity.id
_entity.type
_entity.pdbx_description
1 polymer ?
#
loop_
_entity_poly.entity_id
_entity_poly.type
_entity_poly.pdbx_seq_one_letter_code
_entity_poly.pdbx_strand_id
1 'polypeptide(L)'
;MEKCGNGIITREEANKIANEYWGNIPDNYVDEWMKEVEKKIKRQAEVGSYCIYRSVLIEKTDCVKHQLECAGYTVEVKELDDKENNIKISFN
;
A
#
# COMPACT_ATOMS: atom_id res chain seq x y z
N MET A 1 4.79 -27.68 23.56
CA MET A 1 5.74 -27.00 22.66
C MET A 1 5.77 -27.81 21.37
N GLU A 2 5.03 -27.38 20.34
CA GLU A 2 5.09 -27.99 19.01
C GLU A 2 5.38 -26.90 17.98
N LYS A 3 6.20 -27.30 17.00
CA LYS A 3 7.18 -26.47 16.30
C LYS A 3 6.53 -25.60 15.22
N CYS A 4 6.92 -24.32 15.14
CA CYS A 4 6.79 -23.54 13.91
C CYS A 4 7.49 -24.30 12.78
N GLY A 5 6.72 -24.80 11.82
CA GLY A 5 7.26 -25.50 10.66
C GLY A 5 8.03 -24.52 9.77
N ASN A 6 9.35 -24.69 9.71
CA ASN A 6 10.18 -24.10 8.66
C ASN A 6 9.93 -24.86 7.35
N GLY A 7 8.81 -24.57 6.68
CA GLY A 7 8.60 -24.94 5.29
C GLY A 7 9.29 -23.93 4.39
N ILE A 8 10.41 -24.31 3.76
CA ILE A 8 10.98 -23.54 2.65
C ILE A 8 10.00 -23.70 1.49
N ILE A 9 9.16 -22.70 1.25
CA ILE A 9 8.28 -22.68 0.08
C ILE A 9 9.13 -22.63 -1.19
N THR A 10 8.79 -23.44 -2.19
CA THR A 10 9.48 -23.40 -3.48
C THR A 10 9.15 -22.09 -4.21
N ARG A 11 9.99 -21.69 -5.19
CA ARG A 11 9.74 -20.50 -6.03
C ARG A 11 8.37 -20.58 -6.73
N GLU A 12 7.96 -21.78 -7.12
CA GLU A 12 6.69 -22.02 -7.80
C GLU A 12 5.49 -21.86 -6.85
N GLU A 13 5.61 -22.35 -5.61
CA GLU A 13 4.62 -22.14 -4.56
C GLU A 13 4.55 -20.67 -4.12
N ALA A 14 5.68 -19.97 -4.00
CA ALA A 14 5.71 -18.54 -3.72
C ALA A 14 5.03 -17.73 -4.84
N ASN A 15 5.27 -18.09 -6.10
CA ASN A 15 4.62 -17.46 -7.26
C ASN A 15 3.11 -17.76 -7.30
N LYS A 16 2.70 -18.98 -6.95
CA LYS A 16 1.29 -19.35 -6.88
C LYS A 16 0.58 -18.58 -5.76
N ILE A 17 1.18 -18.53 -4.57
CA ILE A 17 0.69 -17.74 -3.44
C ILE A 17 0.61 -16.27 -3.80
N ALA A 18 1.62 -15.71 -4.46
CA ALA A 18 1.59 -14.33 -4.93
C ALA A 18 0.46 -14.12 -5.93
N ASN A 19 0.30 -15.00 -6.92
CA ASN A 19 -0.78 -14.90 -7.90
C ASN A 19 -2.18 -15.08 -7.29
N GLU A 20 -2.34 -15.94 -6.30
CA GLU A 20 -3.59 -16.09 -5.55
C GLU A 20 -3.85 -14.89 -4.63
N TYR A 21 -2.81 -14.29 -4.05
CA TYR A 21 -2.89 -13.10 -3.22
C TYR A 21 -3.29 -11.87 -4.04
N TRP A 22 -2.67 -11.69 -5.22
CA TRP A 22 -3.00 -10.60 -6.14
C TRP A 22 -4.30 -10.86 -6.93
N GLY A 23 -4.67 -12.12 -7.17
CA GLY A 23 -5.94 -12.49 -7.80
C GLY A 23 -7.16 -12.35 -6.89
N ASN A 24 -6.94 -12.26 -5.57
CA ASN A 24 -7.98 -12.10 -4.54
C ASN A 24 -7.84 -10.78 -3.79
N ILE A 25 -7.33 -9.71 -4.42
CA ILE A 25 -7.29 -8.38 -3.78
C ILE A 25 -8.70 -8.09 -3.25
N PRO A 26 -8.87 -8.02 -1.93
CA PRO A 26 -10.19 -7.95 -1.35
C PRO A 26 -10.81 -6.60 -1.68
N ASP A 27 -12.14 -6.55 -1.82
CA ASP A 27 -12.89 -5.32 -2.12
C ASP A 27 -12.55 -4.16 -1.16
N ASN A 28 -12.07 -4.48 0.04
CA ASN A 28 -11.70 -3.53 1.09
C ASN A 28 -10.23 -3.06 1.07
N TYR A 29 -9.39 -3.45 0.10
CA TYR A 29 -7.96 -3.09 0.07
C TYR A 29 -7.76 -1.58 0.22
N VAL A 30 -8.56 -0.78 -0.50
CA VAL A 30 -8.47 0.68 -0.47
C VAL A 30 -8.77 1.21 0.92
N ASP A 31 -9.80 0.71 1.59
CA ASP A 31 -10.17 1.14 2.94
C ASP A 31 -9.08 0.83 3.97
N GLU A 32 -8.51 -0.38 3.93
CA GLU A 32 -7.44 -0.78 4.84
C GLU A 32 -6.16 0.04 4.58
N TRP A 33 -5.82 0.22 3.31
CA TRP A 33 -4.67 1.02 2.90
C TRP A 33 -4.82 2.49 3.35
N MET A 34 -6.01 3.07 3.21
CA MET A 34 -6.30 4.44 3.63
C MET A 34 -6.21 4.61 5.15
N LYS A 35 -6.71 3.65 5.94
CA LYS A 35 -6.53 3.64 7.41
C LYS A 35 -5.06 3.63 7.81
N GLU A 36 -4.25 2.84 7.12
CA GLU A 36 -2.80 2.76 7.36
C GLU A 36 -2.03 3.99 6.87
N VAL A 37 -2.58 4.76 5.92
CA VAL A 37 -2.07 6.07 5.55
C VAL A 37 -2.41 7.12 6.59
N GLU A 38 -3.66 7.17 7.04
CA GLU A 38 -4.12 8.14 8.04
C GLU A 38 -3.29 8.07 9.33
N LYS A 39 -3.04 6.86 9.84
CA LYS A 39 -2.18 6.65 11.03
C LYS A 39 -0.76 7.19 10.83
N LYS A 40 -0.19 7.02 9.63
CA LYS A 40 1.18 7.48 9.33
C LYS A 40 1.25 8.99 9.15
N ILE A 41 0.24 9.61 8.54
CA ILE A 41 0.12 11.07 8.46
C ILE A 41 0.09 11.66 9.87
N LYS A 42 -0.78 11.15 10.75
CA LYS A 42 -0.87 11.61 12.16
C LYS A 42 0.48 11.55 12.86
N ARG A 43 1.18 10.41 12.77
CA ARG A 43 2.50 10.22 13.37
C ARG A 43 3.57 11.16 12.80
N GLN A 44 3.52 11.45 11.51
CA GLN A 44 4.51 12.31 10.84
C GLN A 44 4.28 13.79 11.18
N ALA A 45 3.02 14.20 11.29
CA ALA A 45 2.65 15.52 11.79
C ALA A 45 3.19 15.76 13.21
N GLU A 46 3.11 14.78 14.11
CA GLU A 46 3.64 14.88 15.48
C GLU A 46 5.16 15.17 15.54
N VAL A 47 5.92 14.72 14.53
CA VAL A 47 7.37 14.95 14.45
C VAL A 47 7.75 16.08 13.50
N GLY A 48 6.78 16.86 13.00
CA GLY A 48 7.00 18.00 12.12
C GLY A 48 7.35 17.64 10.67
N SER A 49 6.99 16.43 10.23
CA SER A 49 7.20 15.95 8.86
C SER A 49 5.87 15.88 8.12
N TYR A 50 5.83 16.49 6.94
CA TYR A 50 4.60 16.80 6.20
C TYR A 50 4.49 16.03 4.89
N CYS A 51 5.28 14.96 4.74
CA CYS A 51 5.21 14.08 3.58
C CYS A 51 5.46 12.62 3.95
N ILE A 52 4.79 11.71 3.22
CA ILE A 52 5.00 10.26 3.31
C ILE A 52 5.04 9.62 1.94
N TYR A 53 5.71 8.45 1.85
CA TYR A 53 5.77 7.63 0.64
C TYR A 53 5.13 6.27 0.89
N ARG A 54 4.35 5.76 -0.07
CA ARG A 54 3.71 4.43 0.01
C ARG A 54 3.55 3.79 -1.36
N SER A 55 3.70 2.47 -1.41
CA SER A 55 3.31 1.68 -2.56
C SER A 55 1.79 1.52 -2.61
N VAL A 56 1.25 1.55 -3.83
CA VAL A 56 -0.14 1.28 -4.14
C VAL A 56 -0.19 0.46 -5.42
N LEU A 57 -1.11 -0.49 -5.50
CA LEU A 57 -1.35 -1.25 -6.72
C LEU A 57 -1.69 -0.33 -7.90
N ILE A 58 -1.14 -0.64 -9.08
CA ILE A 58 -1.40 0.15 -10.30
C ILE A 58 -2.91 0.30 -10.55
N GLU A 59 -3.66 -0.80 -10.49
CA GLU A 59 -5.12 -0.80 -10.71
C GLU A 59 -5.92 0.00 -9.67
N LYS A 60 -5.36 0.23 -8.46
CA LYS A 60 -6.00 1.01 -7.40
C LYS A 60 -5.46 2.43 -7.32
N THR A 61 -4.42 2.77 -8.08
CA THR A 61 -3.70 4.04 -7.96
C THR A 61 -4.61 5.23 -8.19
N ASP A 62 -5.40 5.22 -9.27
CA ASP A 62 -6.30 6.33 -9.58
C ASP A 62 -7.37 6.52 -8.51
N CYS A 63 -7.94 5.43 -8.00
CA CYS A 63 -8.95 5.47 -6.94
C CYS A 63 -8.35 6.05 -5.64
N VAL A 64 -7.20 5.53 -5.21
CA VAL A 64 -6.50 5.99 -4.00
C VAL A 64 -6.10 7.45 -4.13
N LYS A 65 -5.52 7.84 -5.27
CA LYS A 65 -5.14 9.21 -5.56
C LYS A 65 -6.34 10.15 -5.45
N HIS A 66 -7.46 9.81 -6.11
CA HIS A 66 -8.66 10.61 -6.07
C HIS A 66 -9.19 10.81 -4.65
N GLN A 67 -9.26 9.75 -3.84
CA GLN A 67 -9.73 9.85 -2.46
C GLN A 67 -8.83 10.75 -1.59
N LEU A 68 -7.51 10.62 -1.75
CA LEU A 68 -6.54 11.47 -1.02
C LEU A 68 -6.63 12.93 -1.45
N GLU A 69 -6.77 13.21 -2.74
CA GLU A 69 -6.96 14.56 -3.27
C GLU A 69 -8.30 15.17 -2.79
N CYS A 70 -9.37 14.39 -2.76
CA CYS A 70 -10.65 14.79 -2.15
C CYS A 70 -10.55 15.08 -0.66
N ALA A 71 -9.64 14.40 0.05
CA ALA A 71 -9.34 14.67 1.46
C ALA A 71 -8.43 15.91 1.66
N GLY A 72 -7.99 16.56 0.57
CA GLY A 72 -7.16 17.76 0.61
C GLY A 72 -5.66 17.50 0.60
N TYR A 73 -5.22 16.26 0.38
CA TYR A 73 -3.80 15.93 0.27
C TYR A 73 -3.28 16.16 -1.14
N THR A 74 -2.00 16.55 -1.25
CA THR A 74 -1.31 16.58 -2.54
C THR A 74 -0.65 15.23 -2.80
N VAL A 75 -0.96 14.59 -3.93
CA VAL A 75 -0.45 13.26 -4.28
C VAL A 75 0.37 13.31 -5.57
N GLU A 76 1.62 12.86 -5.50
CA GLU A 76 2.49 12.67 -6.66
C GLU A 76 2.70 11.17 -6.88
N VAL A 77 2.46 10.68 -8.10
CA VAL A 77 2.62 9.26 -8.45
C VAL A 77 3.95 9.08 -9.18
N LYS A 78 4.70 8.04 -8.80
CA LYS A 78 5.88 7.55 -9.51
C LYS A 78 5.73 6.06 -9.77
N GLU A 79 5.87 5.68 -11.03
CA GLU A 79 5.91 4.27 -11.42
C GLU A 79 7.11 3.58 -10.77
N LEU A 80 6.87 2.44 -10.12
CA LEU A 80 7.89 1.63 -9.45
C LEU A 80 8.26 0.41 -10.33
N ASP A 81 7.24 -0.39 -10.66
CA ASP A 81 7.35 -1.61 -11.45
C ASP A 81 6.03 -1.92 -12.18
N ASP A 82 5.87 -3.15 -12.71
CA ASP A 82 4.68 -3.58 -13.45
C ASP A 82 3.44 -3.87 -12.58
N LYS A 83 3.54 -3.76 -11.25
CA LYS A 83 2.47 -4.09 -10.30
C LYS A 83 2.12 -2.94 -9.38
N GLU A 84 3.11 -2.16 -8.95
CA GLU A 84 2.92 -1.09 -7.99
C GLU A 84 3.42 0.27 -8.48
N ASN A 85 2.72 1.32 -8.05
CA ASN A 85 3.18 2.70 -8.08
C ASN A 85 3.62 3.12 -6.68
N ASN A 86 4.64 3.98 -6.59
CA ASN A 86 4.90 4.74 -5.38
C ASN A 86 4.12 6.03 -5.43
N ILE A 87 3.43 6.37 -4.36
CA ILE A 87 2.82 7.68 -4.19
C ILE A 87 3.46 8.43 -3.05
N LYS A 88 3.78 9.69 -3.31
CA LYS A 88 4.16 10.68 -2.32
C LYS A 88 2.91 11.46 -1.94
N ILE A 89 2.61 11.49 -0.66
CA ILE A 89 1.47 12.20 -0.09
C ILE A 89 2.03 13.36 0.74
N SER A 90 1.64 14.58 0.41
CA SER A 90 2.04 15.80 1.11
C SER A 90 0.82 16.44 1.76
N PHE A 91 0.97 16.92 2.99
CA PHE A 91 -0.10 17.48 3.81
C PHE A 91 0.43 18.66 4.64
N ASN A 92 -0.33 19.76 4.72
CA ASN A 92 0.07 20.98 5.44
C ASN A 92 -0.49 21.02 6.86
#